data_AF-A0A178XU77-F1
#
_entry.id   AF-A0A178XU77-F1
#
_cell.length_a   1.000
_cell.length_b   1.000
_cell.length_c   1.000
_cell.angle_alpha   90.00
_cell.angle_beta   90.00
_cell.angle_gamma   90.00
#
_symmetry.space_group_name_H-M   'P 1'
#
loop_
_entity.id
_entity.type
_entity.pdbx_description
1 polymer ?
#
loop_
_entity_poly.entity_id
_entity_poly.type
_entity_poly.pdbx_seq_one_letter_code
_entity_poly.pdbx_strand_id
1 'polypeptide(L)' 'MRLRFLSVFLIVLAACSQEAERVHTVDELMADKALLADVIGECRRNSGELGKTPNCQNAAAADFRARLERM' A
#
# COMPACT_ATOMS: atom_id res chain seq x y z
N MET A 1 -39.45 -5.93 -10.02
CA MET A 1 -38.98 -4.93 -9.03
C MET A 1 -37.84 -5.46 -8.17
N ARG A 2 -37.96 -6.66 -7.56
CA ARG A 2 -36.93 -7.26 -6.70
C ARG A 2 -35.54 -7.44 -7.36
N LEU A 3 -35.49 -7.84 -8.63
CA LEU A 3 -34.24 -8.04 -9.36
C LEU A 3 -33.48 -6.72 -9.63
N ARG A 4 -34.22 -5.61 -9.81
CA ARG A 4 -33.61 -4.28 -10.00
C ARG A 4 -32.95 -3.76 -8.73
N PHE A 5 -33.58 -3.99 -7.58
CA PHE A 5 -32.99 -3.63 -6.28
C PHE A 5 -31.71 -4.43 -5.98
N LEU A 6 -31.70 -5.72 -6.27
CA LEU A 6 -30.51 -6.57 -6.15
C LEU A 6 -29.35 -6.08 -7.03
N SER A 7 -29.64 -5.70 -8.28
CA SER A 7 -28.62 -5.21 -9.20
C SER A 7 -28.00 -3.88 -8.74
N VAL A 8 -28.81 -2.95 -8.22
CA VAL A 8 -28.30 -1.68 -7.67
C VAL A 8 -27.44 -1.93 -6.44
N PHE A 9 -27.84 -2.86 -5.58
CA PHE A 9 -27.09 -3.19 -4.36
C PHE A 9 -25.69 -3.76 -4.67
N LEU A 10 -25.59 -4.64 -5.68
CA LEU A 10 -24.31 -5.22 -6.11
C LEU A 10 -23.36 -4.17 -6.71
N ILE A 11 -23.88 -3.18 -7.44
CA ILE A 11 -23.07 -2.09 -8.01
C ILE A 11 -22.49 -1.20 -6.88
N VAL A 12 -23.28 -0.91 -5.85
CA VAL A 12 -22.82 -0.13 -4.69
C VAL A 12 -21.76 -0.89 -3.87
N LEU A 13 -21.90 -2.21 -3.73
CA LEU A 13 -20.90 -3.06 -3.06
C LEU A 13 -19.56 -3.09 -3.82
N ALA A 14 -19.60 -3.18 -5.14
CA ALA A 14 -18.40 -3.14 -5.98
C ALA A 14 -17.68 -1.77 -5.91
N ALA A 15 -18.42 -0.66 -5.75
CA ALA A 15 -17.83 0.65 -5.55
C ALA A 15 -17.16 0.82 -4.17
N CYS A 16 -17.45 -0.07 -3.22
CA CYS A 16 -16.87 -0.06 -1.88
C CYS A 16 -15.68 -1.02 -1.72
N SER A 17 -15.34 -1.83 -2.75
CA SER A 17 -14.09 -2.57 -2.73
C SER A 17 -12.96 -1.61 -3.05
N GLN A 18 -12.13 -1.31 -2.05
CA GLN A 18 -10.88 -0.60 -2.25
C GLN A 18 -10.04 -1.41 -3.25
N GLU A 19 -9.61 -0.76 -4.34
CA GLU A 19 -8.66 -1.37 -5.27
C GLU A 19 -7.44 -1.85 -4.47
N ALA A 20 -6.97 -3.06 -4.78
CA ALA A 20 -5.77 -3.57 -4.15
C ALA A 20 -4.63 -2.59 -4.45
N GLU A 21 -4.04 -2.02 -3.39
CA GLU A 21 -2.92 -1.11 -3.52
C GLU A 21 -1.80 -1.78 -4.30
N ARG A 22 -1.22 -1.06 -5.28
CA ARG A 22 -0.08 -1.57 -6.04
C ARG A 22 1.04 -1.91 -5.08
N VAL A 23 1.56 -3.13 -5.17
CA VAL A 23 2.73 -3.53 -4.39
C VAL A 23 4.00 -3.02 -5.05
N HIS A 24 4.77 -2.22 -4.31
CA HIS A 24 6.07 -1.70 -4.73
C HIS A 24 7.18 -2.64 -4.27
N THR A 25 8.08 -3.00 -5.17
CA THR A 25 9.26 -3.82 -4.86
C THR A 25 10.32 -3.01 -4.12
N VAL A 26 11.22 -3.70 -3.42
CA VAL A 26 12.35 -3.05 -2.73
C VAL A 26 13.21 -2.24 -3.70
N ASP A 27 13.49 -2.76 -4.89
CA ASP A 27 14.34 -2.07 -5.87
C ASP A 27 13.65 -0.83 -6.47
N GLU A 28 12.34 -0.87 -6.70
CA GLU A 28 11.58 0.32 -7.10
C GLU A 28 11.65 1.42 -6.03
N LEU A 29 11.49 1.06 -4.76
CA LEU A 29 11.58 2.02 -3.64
C LEU A 29 13.02 2.52 -3.42
N MET A 30 14.03 1.70 -3.67
CA MET A 30 15.43 2.12 -3.65
C MET A 30 15.76 3.11 -4.77
N ALA A 31 15.16 2.92 -5.95
CA ALA A 31 15.36 3.78 -7.11
C ALA A 31 14.65 5.14 -6.97
N ASP A 32 13.53 5.20 -6.24
CA ASP A 32 12.75 6.42 -6.01
C ASP A 32 12.63 6.77 -4.52
N LYS A 33 13.52 7.68 -4.07
CA LYS A 33 13.56 8.12 -2.67
C LYS A 33 12.34 8.92 -2.23
N ALA A 34 11.66 9.61 -3.16
CA ALA A 34 10.45 10.35 -2.83
C ALA A 34 9.30 9.38 -2.56
N LEU A 35 9.12 8.40 -3.45
CA LEU A 35 8.17 7.31 -3.25
C LEU A 35 8.44 6.54 -1.95
N LEU A 36 9.70 6.20 -1.65
CA LEU A 36 10.06 5.54 -0.40
C LEU A 36 9.67 6.39 0.83
N ALA A 37 9.93 7.70 0.81
CA ALA A 37 9.56 8.58 1.92
C ALA A 37 8.04 8.64 2.13
N ASP A 38 7.28 8.69 1.04
CA ASP A 38 5.81 8.69 1.07
C ASP A 38 5.26 7.39 1.65
N VAL A 39 5.74 6.24 1.17
CA VAL A 39 5.33 4.91 1.68
C VAL A 39 5.73 4.75 3.15
N ILE A 40 6.91 5.19 3.57
CA ILE A 40 7.27 5.16 5.00
C ILE A 40 6.34 6.06 5.82
N GLY A 41 5.99 7.24 5.29
CA GLY A 41 5.03 8.15 5.92
C GLY A 41 3.66 7.47 6.13
N GLU A 42 3.18 6.76 5.11
CA GLU A 42 1.97 5.93 5.17
C GLU A 42 2.05 4.86 6.24
N CYS A 43 3.11 4.07 6.24
CA CYS A 43 3.33 3.01 7.22
C CYS A 43 3.37 3.51 8.66
N ARG A 44 3.81 4.75 8.90
CA ARG A 44 3.84 5.36 10.23
C ARG A 44 2.48 5.85 10.72
N ARG A 45 1.53 6.14 9.82
CA ARG A 45 0.18 6.60 10.21
C ARG A 45 -0.58 5.54 11.00
N ASN A 46 -0.38 4.26 10.68
CA ASN A 46 -1.00 3.14 11.37
C ASN A 46 -0.07 1.92 11.36
N SER A 47 1.03 2.04 12.10
CA SER A 47 2.11 1.03 12.13
C SER A 47 1.66 -0.34 12.62
N GLY A 48 0.57 -0.42 13.40
CA GLY A 48 -0.02 -1.68 13.83
C GLY A 48 -0.65 -2.47 12.68
N GLU A 49 -1.64 -1.88 12.02
CA GLU A 49 -2.37 -2.55 10.94
C GLU A 49 -1.56 -2.61 9.64
N LEU A 50 -0.88 -1.52 9.28
CA LEU A 50 -0.18 -1.40 8.00
C LEU A 50 1.21 -2.04 8.01
N GLY A 51 1.83 -2.23 9.19
CA GLY A 51 3.20 -2.75 9.29
C GLY A 51 3.39 -4.15 8.68
N LYS A 52 2.31 -4.93 8.54
CA LYS A 52 2.33 -6.26 7.93
C LYS A 52 1.99 -6.26 6.43
N THR A 53 1.65 -5.10 5.86
CA THR A 53 1.38 -4.99 4.43
C THR A 53 2.67 -5.17 3.63
N PRO A 54 2.59 -5.69 2.39
CA PRO A 54 3.77 -5.85 1.54
C PRO A 54 4.54 -4.54 1.32
N ASN A 55 3.83 -3.42 1.13
CA ASN A 55 4.47 -2.12 0.90
C ASN A 55 5.27 -1.65 2.12
N CYS A 56 4.75 -1.83 3.34
CA CYS A 56 5.49 -1.45 4.54
C CYS A 56 6.70 -2.35 4.82
N GLN A 57 6.61 -3.65 4.52
CA GLN A 57 7.75 -4.55 4.63
C GLN A 57 8.84 -4.20 3.61
N ASN A 58 8.45 -3.93 2.36
CA ASN A 58 9.39 -3.57 1.30
C ASN A 58 10.03 -2.19 1.57
N ALA A 59 9.27 -1.22 2.07
CA ALA A 59 9.79 0.09 2.47
C ALA A 59 10.78 0.00 3.63
N ALA A 60 10.51 -0.84 4.64
CA ALA A 60 11.45 -1.08 5.73
C ALA A 60 12.76 -1.71 5.25
N ALA A 61 12.68 -2.68 4.33
CA ALA A 61 13.86 -3.30 3.73
C ALA A 61 14.66 -2.31 2.87
N ALA A 62 13.98 -1.47 2.08
CA ALA A 62 14.61 -0.43 1.27
C ALA A 62 15.29 0.64 2.14
N ASP A 63 14.64 1.15 3.20
CA ASP A 63 15.26 2.11 4.13
C ASP A 63 16.51 1.54 4.79
N PHE A 64 16.44 0.28 5.23
CA PHE A 64 17.59 -0.41 5.81
C PHE A 64 18.76 -0.49 4.82
N ARG A 65 18.51 -0.94 3.58
CA ARG A 65 19.53 -1.02 2.54
C ARG A 65 20.12 0.35 2.18
N ALA A 66 19.28 1.38 2.02
CA ALA A 66 19.72 2.74 1.73
C ALA A 66 20.56 3.36 2.86
N ARG A 67 20.42 2.88 4.11
CA ARG A 67 21.28 3.27 5.24
C ARG A 67 22.59 2.50 5.23
N LEU A 68 22.58 1.21 4.89
CA LEU A 68 23.80 0.42 4.72
C LEU A 68 24.72 1.00 3.64
N GLU A 69 24.19 1.40 2.50
CA GLU A 69 24.96 1.98 1.39
C GLU A 69 25.57 3.36 1.71
N ARG A 70 25.16 4.00 2.82
CA ARG A 70 25.67 5.30 3.29
C ARG A 70 26.70 5.20 4.42
N MET A 71 26.95 4.01 4.95
CA MET A 71 28.01 3.75 5.94
C MET A 71 29.33 3.46 5.25
#